data_AF-A0A7S1MKY4-F1
#
_entry.id   AF-A0A7S1MKY4-F1
#
_cell.length_a   1.000
_cell.length_b   1.000
_cell.length_c   1.000
_cell.angle_alpha   90.00
_cell.angle_beta   90.00
_cell.angle_gamma   90.00
#
_symmetry.space_group_name_H-M   'P 1'
#
loop_
_entity.id
_entity.type
_entity.pdbx_description
1 polymer ?
#
loop_
_entity_poly.entity_id
_entity_poly.type
_entity_poly.pdbx_seq_one_letter_code
_entity_poly.pdbx_strand_id
1 'polypeptide(L)'
;AATKARYTSGIRRLEQTSANTVEMQAVLAEKRALADEKRVAAEALMEKLEAEREVVEVERRKAAADEAECAAIQHQVAIDTDECEAELAKAEPNLVRAAAALNTLNKTNLTELKTFKSPPADVQYVMKCVVILLTNGTAVDKSWNAAVKHMSRVDHFLATLKTFNKEALSDSCIAQVKPYTKQAGFNGTAIMAKSFAAAGLCEWVVNVVEYHRVYWYVKPKRDKLQRSRAQLEEADATLAESRAVVKKLQEQLDALQAEYQAAEAERADVAAQAKLCEERLSLAQRLVSALADEGVRWEQV
;
A
#
# COMPACT_ATOMS: atom_id res chain seq x y z
N ALA A 1 60.67 41.55 65.55
CA ALA A 1 60.84 40.38 64.67
C ALA A 1 59.49 39.77 64.25
N ALA A 2 58.64 39.34 65.19
CA ALA A 2 57.35 38.68 64.87
C ALA A 2 56.34 39.57 64.13
N THR A 3 56.22 40.85 64.46
CA THR A 3 55.27 41.80 63.82
C THR A 3 55.66 42.11 62.37
N LYS A 4 56.96 42.35 62.13
CA LYS A 4 57.51 42.54 60.78
C LYS A 4 57.22 41.33 59.91
N ALA A 5 57.47 40.11 60.39
CA ALA A 5 57.17 38.87 59.67
C ALA A 5 55.68 38.69 59.34
N ARG A 6 54.76 39.12 60.21
CA ARG A 6 53.31 39.14 59.91
C ARG A 6 52.96 40.10 58.78
N TYR A 7 53.50 41.32 58.79
CA TYR A 7 53.26 42.30 57.73
C TYR A 7 53.85 41.87 56.39
N THR A 8 55.08 41.32 56.38
CA THR A 8 55.67 40.76 55.14
C THR A 8 54.84 39.61 54.59
N SER A 9 54.28 38.75 55.46
CA SER A 9 53.36 37.69 55.02
C SER A 9 52.03 38.24 54.50
N GLY A 10 51.53 39.36 55.04
CA GLY A 10 50.30 40.03 54.60
C GLY A 10 50.46 40.66 53.22
N ILE A 11 51.55 41.39 53.00
CA ILE A 11 51.93 41.98 51.71
C ILE A 11 52.06 40.89 50.64
N ARG A 12 52.80 39.82 50.93
CA ARG A 12 52.93 38.68 50.00
C ARG A 12 51.57 38.06 49.61
N ARG A 13 50.65 37.95 50.57
CA ARG A 13 49.29 37.46 50.28
C ARG A 13 48.47 38.45 49.46
N LEU A 14 48.65 39.75 49.65
CA LEU A 14 48.02 40.80 48.84
C LEU A 14 48.52 40.76 47.40
N GLU A 15 49.83 40.70 47.20
CA GLU A 15 50.46 40.55 45.87
C GLU A 15 49.97 39.29 45.17
N GLN A 16 49.92 38.15 45.89
CA GLN A 16 49.41 36.90 45.35
C GLN A 16 47.92 36.99 45.00
N THR A 17 47.10 37.66 45.83
CA THR A 17 45.67 37.85 45.54
C THR A 17 45.46 38.77 44.34
N SER A 18 46.27 39.82 44.20
CA SER A 18 46.26 40.71 43.03
C SER A 18 46.62 39.95 41.76
N ALA A 19 47.68 39.15 41.78
CA ALA A 19 48.07 38.29 40.65
C ALA A 19 46.96 37.30 40.27
N ASN A 20 46.37 36.60 41.25
CA ASN A 20 45.25 35.68 41.03
C ASN A 20 44.00 36.39 40.48
N THR A 21 43.78 37.67 40.83
CA THR A 21 42.66 38.48 40.32
C THR A 21 42.84 38.79 38.83
N VAL A 22 44.07 39.10 38.41
CA VAL A 22 44.40 39.32 36.99
C VAL A 22 44.24 38.02 36.18
N GLU A 23 44.71 36.89 36.73
CA GLU A 23 44.52 35.57 36.11
C GLU A 23 43.03 35.21 35.98
N MET A 24 42.24 35.42 37.04
CA MET A 24 40.79 35.21 36.98
C MET A 24 40.07 36.12 35.99
N GLN A 25 40.53 37.35 35.77
CA GLN A 25 40.01 38.22 34.71
C GLN A 25 40.22 37.63 33.32
N ALA A 26 41.42 37.10 33.05
CA ALA A 26 41.73 36.45 31.78
C ALA A 26 40.85 35.20 31.57
N VAL A 27 40.73 34.35 32.60
CA VAL A 27 39.88 33.15 32.55
C VAL A 27 38.40 33.51 32.38
N LEU A 28 37.91 34.58 33.01
CA LEU A 28 36.53 35.04 32.85
C LEU A 28 36.27 35.51 31.41
N ALA A 29 37.21 36.26 30.82
CA ALA A 29 37.10 36.72 29.44
C ALA A 29 37.04 35.54 28.45
N GLU A 30 37.90 34.54 28.63
CA GLU A 30 37.90 33.31 27.83
C GLU A 30 36.57 32.55 27.97
N LYS A 31 36.07 32.34 29.20
CA LYS A 31 34.80 31.65 29.42
C LYS A 31 33.60 32.39 28.84
N ARG A 32 33.60 33.72 28.87
CA ARG A 32 32.55 34.54 28.23
C ARG A 32 32.58 34.39 26.71
N ALA A 33 33.76 34.48 26.10
CA ALA A 33 33.92 34.28 24.66
C ALA A 33 33.45 32.87 24.25
N LEU A 34 33.82 31.84 25.01
CA LEU A 34 33.37 30.46 24.77
C LEU A 34 31.85 30.32 24.94
N ALA A 35 31.26 30.93 25.98
CA ALA A 35 29.80 30.89 26.19
C ALA A 35 29.03 31.55 25.03
N ASP A 36 29.54 32.68 24.50
CA ASP A 36 28.95 33.36 23.35
C ASP A 36 29.12 32.55 22.06
N GLU A 37 30.27 31.93 21.84
CA GLU A 37 30.49 31.02 20.71
C GLU A 37 29.50 29.85 20.74
N LYS A 38 29.35 29.19 21.89
CA LYS A 38 28.40 28.09 22.09
C LYS A 38 26.95 28.55 21.95
N ARG A 39 26.61 29.78 22.36
CA ARG A 39 25.30 30.38 22.15
C ARG A 39 24.98 30.53 20.66
N VAL A 40 25.89 31.12 19.89
CA VAL A 40 25.69 31.28 18.44
C VAL A 40 25.57 29.92 17.74
N ALA A 41 26.36 28.93 18.15
CA ALA A 41 26.26 27.56 17.63
C ALA A 41 24.89 26.91 17.95
N ALA A 42 24.39 27.06 19.18
CA ALA A 42 23.08 26.54 19.57
C ALA A 42 21.92 27.26 18.86
N GLU A 43 22.00 28.57 18.66
CA GLU A 43 21.04 29.35 17.87
C GLU A 43 21.00 28.86 16.40
N ALA A 44 22.15 28.61 15.78
CA ALA A 44 22.22 28.07 14.43
C ALA A 44 21.66 26.64 14.32
N LEU A 45 21.81 25.81 15.35
CA LEU A 45 21.18 24.49 15.42
C LEU A 45 19.65 24.59 15.57
N MET A 46 19.16 25.56 16.35
CA MET A 46 17.73 25.82 16.52
C MET A 46 17.07 26.22 15.19
N GLU A 47 17.68 27.14 14.43
CA GLU A 47 17.17 27.53 13.10
C GLU A 47 17.06 26.33 12.15
N LYS A 48 18.07 25.45 12.14
CA LYS A 48 18.03 24.21 11.36
C LYS A 48 16.92 23.26 11.83
N LEU A 49 16.72 23.14 13.14
CA LEU A 49 15.68 22.28 13.71
C LEU A 49 14.29 22.78 13.32
N GLU A 50 14.04 24.08 13.38
CA GLU A 50 12.78 24.68 12.96
C GLU A 50 12.52 24.46 11.47
N ALA A 51 13.53 24.65 10.61
CA ALA A 51 13.42 24.39 9.18
C ALA A 51 13.11 22.91 8.89
N GLU A 52 13.85 21.98 9.50
CA GLU A 52 13.65 20.55 9.30
C GLU A 52 12.28 20.09 9.83
N ARG A 53 11.83 20.65 10.96
CA ARG A 53 10.51 20.36 11.53
C ARG A 53 9.38 20.76 10.59
N GLU A 54 9.48 21.90 9.93
CA GLU A 54 8.48 22.32 8.94
C GLU A 54 8.45 21.36 7.74
N VAL A 55 9.62 20.93 7.26
CA VAL A 55 9.72 19.94 6.17
C VAL A 55 9.05 18.62 6.58
N VAL A 56 9.32 18.11 7.79
CA VAL A 56 8.71 16.88 8.32
C VAL A 56 7.18 17.02 8.40
N GLU A 57 6.66 18.15 8.86
CA GLU A 57 5.22 18.38 8.96
C GLU A 57 4.54 18.47 7.59
N VAL A 58 5.20 19.06 6.59
CA VAL A 58 4.71 19.06 5.20
C VAL A 58 4.62 17.64 4.65
N GLU A 59 5.67 16.83 4.82
CA GLU A 59 5.68 15.44 4.35
C GLU A 59 4.69 14.56 5.11
N ARG A 60 4.48 14.79 6.41
CA ARG A 60 3.42 14.12 7.20
C ARG A 60 2.02 14.42 6.66
N ARG A 61 1.75 15.67 6.29
CA ARG A 61 0.46 16.05 5.68
C ARG A 61 0.25 15.36 4.34
N LYS A 62 1.29 15.23 3.52
CA LYS A 62 1.22 14.46 2.26
C LYS A 62 0.93 12.98 2.54
N ALA A 63 1.70 12.35 3.43
CA ALA A 63 1.46 10.94 3.79
C ALA A 63 0.05 10.69 4.35
N ALA A 64 -0.50 11.64 5.13
CA ALA A 64 -1.88 11.55 5.62
C ALA A 64 -2.92 11.71 4.51
N ALA A 65 -2.65 12.54 3.49
CA ALA A 65 -3.51 12.65 2.32
C ALA A 65 -3.47 11.36 1.48
N ASP A 66 -2.29 10.80 1.24
CA ASP A 66 -2.10 9.53 0.53
C ASP A 66 -2.82 8.38 1.26
N GLU A 67 -2.79 8.37 2.60
CA GLU A 67 -3.48 7.38 3.42
C GLU A 67 -5.01 7.49 3.29
N ALA A 68 -5.53 8.72 3.25
CA ALA A 68 -6.96 8.95 3.02
C ALA A 68 -7.40 8.51 1.62
N GLU A 69 -6.57 8.74 0.60
CA GLU A 69 -6.80 8.27 -0.76
C GLU A 69 -6.80 6.74 -0.84
N CYS A 70 -5.79 6.08 -0.26
CA CYS A 70 -5.73 4.62 -0.18
C CYS A 70 -6.97 4.04 0.50
N ALA A 71 -7.42 4.62 1.62
CA ALA A 71 -8.62 4.19 2.32
C ALA A 71 -9.89 4.32 1.46
N ALA A 72 -10.01 5.41 0.69
CA ALA A 72 -11.12 5.61 -0.23
C ALA A 72 -11.12 4.59 -1.38
N ILE A 73 -9.95 4.32 -1.98
CA ILE A 73 -9.80 3.31 -3.03
C ILE A 73 -10.08 1.91 -2.48
N GLN A 74 -9.58 1.60 -1.28
CA GLN A 74 -9.83 0.31 -0.61
C GLN A 74 -11.33 0.08 -0.38
N HIS A 75 -12.06 1.11 0.05
CA HIS A 75 -13.51 1.05 0.16
C HIS A 75 -14.18 0.80 -1.20
N GLN A 76 -13.72 1.46 -2.28
CA GLN A 76 -14.24 1.21 -3.62
C GLN A 76 -13.95 -0.22 -4.11
N VAL A 77 -12.77 -0.76 -3.82
CA VAL A 77 -12.41 -2.16 -4.13
C VAL A 77 -13.33 -3.14 -3.39
N ALA A 78 -13.68 -2.86 -2.15
CA ALA A 78 -14.64 -3.67 -1.40
C ALA A 78 -16.02 -3.69 -2.07
N ILE A 79 -16.56 -2.52 -2.42
CA ILE A 79 -17.82 -2.40 -3.16
C ILE A 79 -17.76 -3.17 -4.49
N ASP A 80 -16.71 -2.94 -5.27
CA ASP A 80 -16.55 -3.60 -6.58
C ASP A 80 -16.41 -5.13 -6.45
N THR A 81 -15.81 -5.60 -5.34
CA THR A 81 -15.70 -7.03 -5.03
C THR A 81 -17.08 -7.60 -4.73
N ASP A 82 -17.84 -6.99 -3.82
CA ASP A 82 -19.18 -7.43 -3.45
C ASP A 82 -20.12 -7.47 -4.67
N GLU A 83 -20.08 -6.44 -5.51
CA GLU A 83 -20.86 -6.39 -6.75
C GLU A 83 -20.46 -7.50 -7.74
N CYS A 84 -19.16 -7.79 -7.86
CA CYS A 84 -18.67 -8.80 -8.77
C CYS A 84 -19.03 -10.21 -8.28
N GLU A 85 -18.89 -10.47 -6.97
CA GLU A 85 -19.22 -11.76 -6.36
C GLU A 85 -20.73 -12.05 -6.41
N ALA A 86 -21.56 -11.05 -6.14
CA ALA A 86 -23.02 -11.19 -6.22
C ALA A 86 -23.49 -11.59 -7.62
N GLU A 87 -22.90 -11.02 -8.68
CA GLU A 87 -23.25 -11.38 -10.06
C GLU A 87 -22.63 -12.71 -10.50
N LEU A 88 -21.43 -13.03 -10.03
CA LEU A 88 -20.80 -14.33 -10.29
C LEU A 88 -21.60 -15.47 -9.65
N ALA A 89 -22.12 -15.27 -8.44
CA ALA A 89 -22.98 -16.22 -7.75
C ALA A 89 -24.29 -16.52 -8.52
N LYS A 90 -24.79 -15.56 -9.33
CA LYS A 90 -25.94 -15.81 -10.23
C LYS A 90 -25.54 -16.64 -11.45
N ALA A 91 -24.29 -16.58 -11.88
CA ALA A 91 -23.77 -17.30 -13.04
C ALA A 91 -23.39 -18.76 -12.74
N GLU A 92 -22.89 -19.01 -11.53
CA GLU A 92 -22.33 -20.31 -11.12
C GLU A 92 -23.34 -21.48 -11.20
N PRO A 93 -24.63 -21.34 -10.81
CA PRO A 93 -25.60 -22.41 -10.93
C PRO A 93 -25.78 -22.90 -12.38
N ASN A 94 -25.72 -22.00 -13.36
CA ASN A 94 -25.87 -22.35 -14.77
C ASN A 94 -24.68 -23.16 -15.28
N LEU A 95 -23.48 -22.91 -14.76
CA LEU A 95 -22.30 -23.72 -15.07
C LEU A 95 -22.37 -25.12 -14.49
N VAL A 96 -22.81 -25.24 -13.24
CA VAL A 96 -22.98 -26.54 -12.58
C VAL A 96 -24.05 -27.35 -13.31
N ARG A 97 -25.16 -26.74 -13.70
CA ARG A 97 -26.22 -27.39 -14.49
C ARG A 97 -25.72 -27.81 -15.88
N ALA A 98 -24.96 -26.97 -16.58
CA ALA A 98 -24.35 -27.34 -17.87
C ALA A 98 -23.41 -28.54 -17.73
N ALA A 99 -22.57 -28.57 -16.69
CA ALA A 99 -21.66 -29.68 -16.42
C ALA A 99 -22.42 -30.96 -16.05
N ALA A 100 -23.46 -30.85 -15.22
CA ALA A 100 -24.34 -31.96 -14.86
C ALA A 100 -25.06 -32.54 -16.09
N ALA A 101 -25.54 -31.68 -17.01
CA ALA A 101 -26.15 -32.10 -18.27
C ALA A 101 -25.18 -32.88 -19.17
N LEU A 102 -23.87 -32.58 -19.12
CA LEU A 102 -22.86 -33.38 -19.82
C LEU A 102 -22.52 -34.70 -19.11
N ASN A 103 -22.69 -34.76 -17.79
CA ASN A 103 -22.44 -35.99 -17.02
C ASN A 103 -23.56 -37.02 -17.17
N THR A 104 -24.76 -36.61 -17.58
CA THR A 104 -25.81 -37.56 -17.99
C THR A 104 -25.51 -38.18 -19.36
N LEU A 105 -24.65 -37.57 -20.19
CA LEU A 105 -24.26 -38.12 -21.49
C LEU A 105 -23.24 -39.25 -21.32
N ASN A 106 -23.58 -40.43 -21.82
CA ASN A 106 -22.67 -41.56 -21.91
C ASN A 106 -22.39 -41.93 -23.38
N LYS A 107 -21.30 -42.69 -23.60
CA LYS A 107 -20.85 -43.11 -24.93
C LYS A 107 -21.93 -43.88 -25.69
N THR A 108 -22.69 -44.72 -24.99
CA THR A 108 -23.75 -45.58 -25.58
C THR A 108 -24.85 -44.72 -26.19
N ASN A 109 -25.39 -43.76 -25.42
CA ASN A 109 -26.49 -42.89 -25.84
C ASN A 109 -26.06 -41.96 -26.99
N LEU A 110 -24.81 -41.48 -26.99
CA LEU A 110 -24.27 -40.68 -28.08
C LEU A 110 -24.00 -41.51 -29.35
N THR A 111 -23.62 -42.78 -29.20
CA THR A 111 -23.47 -43.72 -30.31
C THR A 111 -24.83 -44.01 -30.94
N GLU A 112 -25.87 -44.22 -30.13
CA GLU A 112 -27.25 -44.39 -30.59
C GLU A 112 -27.72 -43.15 -31.37
N LEU A 113 -27.56 -41.95 -30.79
CA LEU A 113 -27.92 -40.69 -31.43
C LEU A 113 -27.27 -40.53 -32.83
N LYS A 114 -26.02 -40.93 -32.98
CA LYS A 114 -25.28 -40.88 -34.25
C LYS A 114 -25.87 -41.81 -35.32
N THR A 115 -26.52 -42.90 -34.94
CA THR A 115 -27.07 -43.90 -35.90
C THR A 115 -28.39 -43.49 -36.54
N PHE A 116 -29.00 -42.37 -36.12
CA PHE A 116 -30.27 -41.90 -36.67
C PHE A 116 -30.12 -41.54 -38.15
N LYS A 117 -30.80 -42.29 -39.03
CA LYS A 117 -30.86 -42.05 -40.48
C LYS A 117 -31.69 -40.81 -40.82
N SER A 118 -32.79 -40.60 -40.10
CA SER A 118 -33.66 -39.43 -40.22
C SER A 118 -34.14 -39.01 -38.81
N PRO A 119 -33.36 -38.19 -38.09
CA PRO A 119 -33.70 -37.75 -36.73
C PRO A 119 -34.96 -36.84 -36.71
N PRO A 120 -35.72 -36.84 -35.61
CA PRO A 120 -36.80 -35.87 -35.40
C PRO A 120 -36.31 -34.42 -35.51
N ALA A 121 -37.17 -33.50 -35.96
CA ALA A 121 -36.81 -32.09 -36.16
C ALA A 121 -36.17 -31.44 -34.91
N ASP A 122 -36.71 -31.71 -33.72
CA ASP A 122 -36.17 -31.16 -32.48
C ASP A 122 -34.75 -31.65 -32.18
N VAL A 123 -34.46 -32.92 -32.48
CA VAL A 123 -33.11 -33.50 -32.33
C VAL A 123 -32.14 -32.87 -33.33
N GLN A 124 -32.61 -32.59 -34.55
CA GLN A 124 -31.83 -31.84 -35.55
C GLN A 124 -31.52 -30.42 -35.07
N TYR A 125 -32.50 -29.73 -34.48
CA TYR A 125 -32.30 -28.38 -33.95
C TYR A 125 -31.31 -28.34 -32.79
N VAL A 126 -31.37 -29.32 -31.87
CA VAL A 126 -30.38 -29.43 -30.78
C VAL A 126 -28.97 -29.60 -31.34
N MET A 127 -28.78 -30.57 -32.23
CA MET A 127 -27.46 -30.82 -32.81
C MET A 127 -26.95 -29.66 -33.65
N LYS A 128 -27.84 -28.97 -34.36
CA LYS A 128 -27.52 -27.74 -35.08
C LYS A 128 -26.98 -26.67 -34.12
N CYS A 129 -27.63 -26.47 -32.97
CA CYS A 129 -27.17 -25.52 -31.95
C CYS A 129 -25.80 -25.94 -31.36
N VAL A 130 -25.58 -27.23 -31.12
CA VAL A 130 -24.30 -27.74 -30.64
C VAL A 130 -23.17 -27.46 -31.64
N VAL A 131 -23.39 -27.71 -32.94
CA VAL A 131 -22.41 -27.38 -33.99
C VAL A 131 -22.15 -25.89 -34.09
N ILE A 132 -23.18 -25.05 -33.98
CA ILE A 132 -23.04 -23.59 -33.96
C ILE A 132 -22.15 -23.15 -32.77
N LEU A 133 -22.39 -23.69 -31.57
CA LEU A 133 -21.59 -23.35 -30.39
C LEU A 133 -20.13 -23.83 -30.50
N LEU A 134 -19.91 -25.07 -30.94
CA LEU A 134 -18.56 -25.64 -31.09
C LEU A 134 -17.71 -24.91 -32.14
N THR A 135 -18.35 -24.32 -33.15
CA THR A 135 -17.68 -23.54 -34.20
C THR A 135 -17.72 -22.03 -33.96
N ASN A 136 -18.24 -21.60 -32.80
CA ASN A 136 -18.45 -20.19 -32.47
C ASN A 136 -19.19 -19.41 -33.58
N GLY A 137 -20.17 -20.04 -34.23
CA GLY A 137 -21.01 -19.43 -35.27
C GLY A 137 -20.41 -19.42 -36.68
N THR A 138 -19.19 -19.93 -36.87
CA THR A 138 -18.49 -19.92 -38.16
C THR A 138 -18.87 -21.07 -39.09
N ALA A 139 -19.57 -22.10 -38.60
CA ALA A 139 -19.98 -23.24 -39.42
C ALA A 139 -20.82 -22.82 -40.63
N VAL A 140 -20.32 -23.13 -41.83
CA VAL A 140 -21.05 -22.96 -43.09
C VAL A 140 -22.11 -24.05 -43.22
N ASP A 141 -21.74 -25.30 -42.95
CA ASP A 141 -22.66 -26.45 -42.94
C ASP A 141 -23.10 -26.75 -41.50
N LYS A 142 -24.40 -26.62 -41.26
CA LYS A 142 -25.06 -26.85 -39.96
C LYS A 142 -26.06 -28.01 -40.05
N SER A 143 -25.95 -28.83 -41.08
CA SER A 143 -26.83 -29.98 -41.32
C SER A 143 -26.60 -31.10 -40.30
N TRP A 144 -27.55 -32.03 -40.23
CA TRP A 144 -27.39 -33.26 -39.46
C TRP A 144 -26.11 -34.02 -39.82
N ASN A 145 -25.76 -34.09 -41.11
CA ASN A 145 -24.55 -34.76 -41.57
C ASN A 145 -23.27 -34.10 -41.04
N ALA A 146 -23.24 -32.77 -40.95
CA ALA A 146 -22.14 -32.06 -40.30
C ALA A 146 -22.07 -32.39 -38.81
N ALA A 147 -23.20 -32.42 -38.11
CA ALA A 147 -23.25 -32.79 -36.70
C ALA A 147 -22.77 -34.23 -36.45
N VAL A 148 -23.14 -35.18 -37.32
CA VAL A 148 -22.66 -36.58 -37.26
C VAL A 148 -21.14 -36.66 -37.45
N LYS A 149 -20.53 -35.80 -38.27
CA LYS A 149 -19.06 -35.73 -38.40
C LYS A 149 -18.39 -35.31 -37.10
N HIS A 150 -18.97 -34.34 -36.37
CA HIS A 150 -18.48 -33.97 -35.03
C HIS A 150 -18.61 -35.12 -34.02
N MET A 151 -19.64 -35.96 -34.15
CA MET A 151 -19.83 -37.18 -33.36
C MET A 151 -19.06 -38.41 -33.89
N SER A 152 -18.19 -38.25 -34.90
CA SER A 152 -17.46 -39.37 -35.50
C SER A 152 -16.65 -40.15 -34.46
N ARG A 153 -15.95 -39.43 -33.57
CA ARG A 153 -15.27 -39.93 -32.38
C ARG A 153 -16.01 -39.46 -31.12
N VAL A 154 -16.92 -40.29 -30.63
CA VAL A 154 -17.82 -39.96 -29.50
C VAL A 154 -17.06 -39.56 -28.24
N ASP A 155 -15.96 -40.26 -27.91
CA ASP A 155 -15.17 -39.95 -26.71
C ASP A 155 -14.52 -38.56 -26.79
N HIS A 156 -13.98 -38.21 -27.97
CA HIS A 156 -13.38 -36.90 -28.22
C HIS A 156 -14.44 -35.80 -28.22
N PHE A 157 -15.61 -36.07 -28.81
CA PHE A 157 -16.74 -35.13 -28.81
C PHE A 157 -17.19 -34.79 -27.39
N LEU A 158 -17.35 -35.81 -26.54
CA LEU A 158 -17.71 -35.60 -25.13
C LEU A 158 -16.62 -34.84 -24.37
N ALA A 159 -15.35 -35.17 -24.59
CA ALA A 159 -14.23 -34.42 -24.01
C ALA A 159 -14.25 -32.95 -24.44
N THR A 160 -14.49 -32.69 -25.73
CA THR A 160 -14.58 -31.32 -26.29
C THR A 160 -15.71 -30.52 -25.65
N LEU A 161 -16.87 -31.14 -25.40
CA LEU A 161 -18.00 -30.50 -24.72
C LEU A 161 -17.66 -30.19 -23.25
N LYS A 162 -16.95 -31.09 -22.56
CA LYS A 162 -16.53 -30.89 -21.16
C LYS A 162 -15.47 -29.80 -21.02
N THR A 163 -14.54 -29.70 -21.96
CA THR A 163 -13.48 -28.67 -21.98
C THR A 163 -13.87 -27.43 -22.78
N PHE A 164 -15.15 -27.27 -23.11
CA PHE A 164 -15.62 -26.20 -24.00
C PHE A 164 -15.37 -24.81 -23.40
N ASN A 165 -14.71 -23.94 -24.16
CA ASN A 165 -14.48 -22.55 -23.75
C ASN A 165 -15.73 -21.68 -23.97
N LYS A 166 -16.59 -21.69 -22.96
CA LYS A 166 -17.82 -20.91 -22.85
C LYS A 166 -17.62 -19.38 -22.80
N GLU A 167 -16.42 -18.88 -22.50
CA GLU A 167 -16.13 -17.44 -22.38
C GLU A 167 -15.70 -16.80 -23.71
N ALA A 168 -15.24 -17.61 -24.67
CA ALA A 168 -14.80 -17.16 -26.00
C ALA A 168 -15.95 -17.06 -27.04
N LEU A 169 -17.20 -17.26 -26.61
CA LEU A 169 -18.37 -17.23 -27.48
C LEU A 169 -18.71 -15.82 -27.96
N SER A 170 -18.88 -15.67 -29.28
CA SER A 170 -19.27 -14.42 -29.93
C SER A 170 -20.77 -14.16 -29.83
N ASP A 171 -21.17 -12.89 -29.82
CA ASP A 171 -22.59 -12.49 -29.83
C ASP A 171 -23.31 -13.00 -31.09
N SER A 172 -22.60 -13.07 -32.22
CA SER A 172 -23.11 -13.63 -33.47
C SER A 172 -23.46 -15.12 -33.33
N CYS A 173 -22.61 -15.90 -32.64
CA CYS A 173 -22.88 -17.31 -32.35
C CYS A 173 -24.17 -17.46 -31.53
N ILE A 174 -24.30 -16.70 -30.45
CA ILE A 174 -25.47 -16.74 -29.57
C ILE A 174 -26.73 -16.28 -30.29
N ALA A 175 -26.65 -15.24 -31.12
CA ALA A 175 -27.76 -14.76 -31.93
C ALA A 175 -28.31 -15.83 -32.88
N GLN A 176 -27.46 -16.74 -33.39
CA GLN A 176 -27.88 -17.86 -34.23
C GLN A 176 -28.57 -18.98 -33.43
N VAL A 177 -28.22 -19.19 -32.16
CA VAL A 177 -28.77 -20.25 -31.29
C VAL A 177 -30.06 -19.80 -30.58
N LYS A 178 -30.15 -18.53 -30.21
CA LYS A 178 -31.23 -17.93 -29.44
C LYS A 178 -32.66 -18.15 -29.99
N PRO A 179 -32.92 -18.19 -31.31
CA PRO A 179 -34.24 -18.50 -31.83
C PRO A 179 -34.71 -19.92 -31.49
N TYR A 180 -33.79 -20.89 -31.42
CA TYR A 180 -34.10 -22.28 -31.10
C TYR A 180 -34.37 -22.45 -29.61
N THR A 181 -33.54 -21.86 -28.73
CA THR A 181 -33.70 -21.97 -27.27
C THR A 181 -34.95 -21.26 -26.74
N LYS A 182 -35.58 -20.38 -27.53
CA LYS A 182 -36.85 -19.72 -27.19
C LYS A 182 -38.09 -20.54 -27.54
N GLN A 183 -37.94 -21.62 -28.32
CA GLN A 183 -39.08 -22.46 -28.69
C GLN A 183 -39.53 -23.27 -27.48
N ALA A 184 -40.85 -23.33 -27.22
CA ALA A 184 -41.40 -24.02 -26.05
C ALA A 184 -41.04 -25.53 -26.00
N GLY A 185 -40.77 -26.15 -27.15
CA GLY A 185 -40.32 -27.55 -27.27
C GLY A 185 -38.81 -27.78 -27.09
N PHE A 186 -38.00 -26.72 -26.99
CA PHE A 186 -36.54 -26.81 -26.86
C PHE A 186 -36.12 -26.82 -25.38
N ASN A 187 -36.46 -27.92 -24.69
CA ASN A 187 -36.05 -28.15 -23.31
C ASN A 187 -35.75 -29.65 -23.09
N GLY A 188 -34.95 -29.98 -22.08
CA GLY A 188 -34.51 -31.35 -21.84
C GLY A 188 -35.69 -32.32 -21.66
N THR A 189 -36.73 -31.91 -20.96
CA THR A 189 -37.89 -32.78 -20.66
C THR A 189 -38.68 -33.17 -21.91
N ALA A 190 -38.92 -32.23 -22.83
CA ALA A 190 -39.64 -32.48 -24.07
C ALA A 190 -38.83 -33.35 -25.04
N ILE A 191 -37.50 -33.18 -25.06
CA ILE A 191 -36.61 -33.91 -25.96
C ILE A 191 -36.25 -35.30 -25.41
N MET A 192 -36.33 -35.49 -24.09
CA MET A 192 -36.05 -36.77 -23.43
C MET A 192 -36.91 -37.92 -23.97
N ALA A 193 -38.18 -37.62 -24.30
CA ALA A 193 -39.09 -38.59 -24.92
C ALA A 193 -38.64 -39.07 -26.31
N LYS A 194 -37.73 -38.34 -26.97
CA LYS A 194 -37.24 -38.62 -28.34
C LYS A 194 -35.83 -39.18 -28.33
N SER A 195 -34.96 -38.63 -27.49
CA SER A 195 -33.60 -39.13 -27.30
C SER A 195 -33.01 -38.60 -25.99
N PHE A 196 -32.52 -39.51 -25.17
CA PHE A 196 -31.87 -39.18 -23.91
C PHE A 196 -30.58 -38.37 -24.12
N ALA A 197 -29.77 -38.73 -25.13
CA ALA A 197 -28.58 -37.96 -25.47
C ALA A 197 -28.90 -36.56 -26.00
N ALA A 198 -29.94 -36.42 -26.83
CA ALA A 198 -30.37 -35.11 -27.31
C ALA A 198 -30.93 -34.22 -26.17
N ALA A 199 -31.55 -34.82 -25.15
CA ALA A 199 -32.00 -34.08 -23.97
C ALA A 199 -30.84 -33.49 -23.16
N GLY A 200 -29.80 -34.28 -22.86
CA GLY A 200 -28.61 -33.78 -22.16
C GLY A 200 -27.87 -32.70 -22.96
N LEU A 201 -27.79 -32.84 -24.28
CA LEU A 201 -27.22 -31.82 -25.16
C LEU A 201 -28.09 -30.56 -25.25
N CYS A 202 -29.43 -30.68 -25.20
CA CYS A 202 -30.34 -29.55 -25.15
C CYS A 202 -30.15 -28.72 -23.87
N GLU A 203 -30.13 -29.39 -22.71
CA GLU A 203 -29.84 -28.76 -21.43
C GLU A 203 -28.46 -28.08 -21.42
N TRP A 204 -27.44 -28.72 -22.00
CA TRP A 204 -26.12 -28.10 -22.14
C TRP A 204 -26.17 -26.81 -22.98
N VAL A 205 -26.83 -26.83 -24.15
CA VAL A 205 -26.98 -25.64 -25.02
C VAL A 205 -27.69 -24.51 -24.27
N VAL A 206 -28.80 -24.80 -23.59
CA VAL A 206 -29.58 -23.79 -22.86
C VAL A 206 -28.74 -23.15 -21.76
N ASN A 207 -28.10 -23.96 -20.91
CA ASN A 207 -27.28 -23.47 -19.81
C ASN A 207 -26.05 -22.68 -20.29
N VAL A 208 -25.44 -23.05 -21.44
CA VAL A 208 -24.32 -22.29 -22.04
C VAL A 208 -24.77 -20.93 -22.57
N VAL A 209 -25.94 -20.84 -23.21
CA VAL A 209 -26.51 -19.57 -23.69
C VAL A 209 -26.88 -18.66 -22.52
N GLU A 210 -27.46 -19.21 -21.45
CA GLU A 210 -27.75 -18.44 -20.24
C GLU A 210 -26.48 -17.98 -19.53
N TYR A 211 -25.46 -18.83 -19.44
CA TYR A 211 -24.17 -18.43 -18.89
C TYR A 211 -23.56 -17.27 -19.67
N HIS A 212 -23.55 -17.33 -21.01
CA HIS A 212 -23.00 -16.25 -21.84
C HIS A 212 -23.66 -14.90 -21.53
N ARG A 213 -24.99 -14.88 -21.34
CA ARG A 213 -25.73 -13.68 -20.97
C ARG A 213 -25.26 -13.10 -19.62
N VAL A 214 -25.08 -13.95 -18.61
CA VAL A 214 -24.62 -13.50 -17.28
C VAL A 214 -23.14 -13.11 -17.33
N TYR A 215 -22.32 -13.86 -18.07
CA TYR A 215 -20.90 -13.59 -18.26
C TYR A 215 -20.65 -12.20 -18.84
N TRP A 216 -21.42 -11.75 -19.83
CA TRP A 216 -21.29 -10.39 -20.35
C TRP A 216 -21.71 -9.30 -19.37
N TYR A 217 -22.51 -9.61 -18.36
CA TYR A 217 -22.83 -8.69 -17.27
C TYR A 217 -21.73 -8.68 -16.19
N VAL A 218 -21.13 -9.84 -15.91
CA VAL A 218 -20.04 -10.02 -14.92
C VAL A 218 -18.70 -9.50 -15.46
N LYS A 219 -18.42 -9.67 -16.75
CA LYS A 219 -17.15 -9.27 -17.38
C LYS A 219 -16.78 -7.80 -17.14
N PRO A 220 -17.64 -6.80 -17.42
CA PRO A 220 -17.29 -5.40 -17.15
C PRO A 220 -17.08 -5.12 -15.66
N LYS A 221 -17.77 -5.83 -14.76
CA LYS A 221 -17.55 -5.73 -13.31
C LYS A 221 -16.21 -6.33 -12.88
N ARG A 222 -15.82 -7.46 -13.46
CA ARG A 222 -14.47 -8.04 -13.29
C ARG A 222 -13.38 -7.11 -13.78
N ASP A 223 -13.54 -6.55 -14.97
CA ASP A 223 -12.58 -5.60 -15.54
C ASP A 223 -12.48 -4.33 -14.67
N LYS A 224 -13.61 -3.83 -14.15
CA LYS A 224 -13.65 -2.73 -13.18
C LYS A 224 -12.90 -3.10 -11.89
N LEU A 225 -13.22 -4.24 -11.28
CA LEU A 225 -12.56 -4.71 -10.06
C LEU A 225 -11.04 -4.86 -10.25
N GLN A 226 -10.60 -5.38 -11.40
CA GLN A 226 -9.17 -5.49 -11.72
C GLN A 226 -8.51 -4.11 -11.80
N ARG A 227 -9.17 -3.12 -12.42
CA ARG A 227 -8.67 -1.74 -12.46
C ARG A 227 -8.60 -1.12 -11.07
N SER A 228 -9.65 -1.25 -10.26
CA SER A 228 -9.69 -0.72 -8.90
C SER A 228 -8.59 -1.35 -8.02
N ARG A 229 -8.32 -2.65 -8.18
CA ARG A 229 -7.21 -3.33 -7.49
C ARG A 229 -5.84 -2.83 -7.95
N ALA A 230 -5.64 -2.61 -9.24
CA ALA A 230 -4.39 -2.04 -9.76
C ALA A 230 -4.17 -0.62 -9.23
N GLN A 231 -5.23 0.20 -9.15
CA GLN A 231 -5.17 1.53 -8.53
C GLN A 231 -4.82 1.46 -7.04
N LEU A 232 -5.37 0.48 -6.31
CA LEU A 232 -5.03 0.27 -4.91
C LEU A 232 -3.55 -0.09 -4.74
N GLU A 233 -3.02 -0.98 -5.57
CA GLU A 233 -1.59 -1.35 -5.53
C GLU A 233 -0.67 -0.14 -5.80
N GLU A 234 -1.03 0.73 -6.75
CA GLU A 234 -0.29 1.96 -7.05
C GLU A 234 -0.35 2.97 -5.90
N ALA A 235 -1.54 3.14 -5.31
CA ALA A 235 -1.74 4.03 -4.17
C ALA A 235 -0.99 3.53 -2.92
N ASP A 236 -1.05 2.23 -2.62
CA ASP A 236 -0.32 1.61 -1.51
C ASP A 236 1.20 1.75 -1.68
N ALA A 237 1.71 1.63 -2.91
CA ALA A 237 3.12 1.86 -3.20
C ALA A 237 3.52 3.32 -2.93
N THR A 238 2.72 4.28 -3.38
CA THR A 238 2.93 5.71 -3.14
C THR A 238 2.91 6.03 -1.64
N LEU A 239 1.92 5.51 -0.90
CA LEU A 239 1.82 5.66 0.55
C LEU A 239 3.04 5.06 1.27
N ALA A 240 3.54 3.91 0.82
CA ALA A 240 4.73 3.29 1.39
C ALA A 240 5.97 4.18 1.21
N GLU A 241 6.14 4.79 0.04
CA GLU A 241 7.20 5.76 -0.23
C GLU A 241 7.08 7.00 0.66
N SER A 242 5.91 7.63 0.73
CA SER A 242 5.65 8.79 1.60
C SER A 242 5.93 8.48 3.08
N ARG A 243 5.50 7.32 3.57
CA ARG A 243 5.79 6.87 4.95
C ARG A 243 7.28 6.66 5.19
N ALA A 244 8.01 6.12 4.21
CA ALA A 244 9.47 5.94 4.32
C ALA A 244 10.20 7.28 4.38
N VAL A 245 9.78 8.27 3.58
CA VAL A 245 10.32 9.64 3.62
C VAL A 245 10.08 10.28 4.98
N VAL A 246 8.84 10.26 5.48
CA VAL A 246 8.49 10.81 6.80
C VAL A 246 9.32 10.16 7.91
N LYS A 247 9.48 8.83 7.87
CA LYS A 247 10.30 8.11 8.86
C LYS A 247 11.75 8.59 8.85
N LYS A 248 12.36 8.68 7.66
CA LYS A 248 13.76 9.13 7.53
C LYS A 248 13.94 10.56 8.03
N LEU A 249 13.04 11.48 7.64
CA LEU A 249 13.10 12.87 8.10
C LEU A 249 12.89 12.98 9.61
N GLN A 250 12.01 12.14 10.19
CA GLN A 250 11.83 12.10 11.64
C GLN A 250 13.11 11.64 12.36
N GLU A 251 13.79 10.61 11.85
CA GLU A 251 15.06 10.15 12.41
C GLU A 251 16.14 11.25 12.36
N GLN A 252 16.17 12.04 11.28
CA GLN A 252 17.07 13.18 11.14
C GLN A 252 16.73 14.31 12.12
N LEU A 253 15.43 14.62 12.29
CA LEU A 253 14.95 15.62 13.23
C LEU A 253 15.27 15.23 14.68
N ASP A 254 15.08 13.96 15.04
CA ASP A 254 15.37 13.45 16.38
C ASP A 254 16.87 13.52 16.69
N ALA A 255 17.72 13.19 15.71
CA ALA A 255 19.17 13.32 15.85
C ALA A 255 19.61 14.78 16.03
N LEU A 256 19.06 15.70 15.23
CA LEU A 256 19.35 17.13 15.33
C LEU A 256 18.85 17.72 16.65
N GLN A 257 17.71 17.25 17.14
CA GLN A 257 17.17 17.64 18.45
C GLN A 257 18.06 17.16 19.59
N ALA A 258 18.63 15.96 19.51
CA ALA A 258 19.61 15.48 20.48
C ALA A 258 20.91 16.30 20.45
N GLU A 259 21.41 16.66 19.26
CA GLU A 259 22.58 17.52 19.09
C GLU A 259 22.35 18.92 19.69
N TYR A 260 21.20 19.52 19.41
CA TYR A 260 20.79 20.80 19.99
C TYR A 260 20.73 20.75 21.51
N GLN A 261 20.12 19.70 22.09
CA GLN A 261 20.04 19.53 23.55
C GLN A 261 21.43 19.39 24.19
N ALA A 262 22.35 18.68 23.55
CA ALA A 262 23.72 18.54 24.02
C ALA A 262 24.49 19.88 23.98
N ALA A 263 24.36 20.62 22.86
CA ALA A 263 24.98 21.94 22.71
C ALA A 263 24.45 22.95 23.74
N GLU A 264 23.14 22.92 24.01
CA GLU A 264 22.51 23.80 24.99
C GLU A 264 22.94 23.46 26.43
N ALA A 265 23.12 22.18 26.75
CA ALA A 265 23.65 21.75 28.03
C ALA A 265 25.10 22.21 28.24
N GLU A 266 25.95 22.07 27.22
CA GLU A 266 27.35 22.55 27.27
C GLU A 266 27.41 24.08 27.42
N ARG A 267 26.59 24.81 26.64
CA ARG A 267 26.46 26.27 26.76
C ARG A 267 26.06 26.69 28.18
N ALA A 268 25.07 26.01 28.76
CA ALA A 268 24.59 26.30 30.10
C ALA A 268 25.66 26.06 31.18
N ASP A 269 26.46 24.99 31.05
CA ASP A 269 27.58 24.72 31.96
C ASP A 269 28.66 25.81 31.87
N VAL A 270 29.11 26.15 30.67
CA VAL A 270 30.12 27.21 30.47
C VAL A 270 29.62 28.56 31.00
N ALA A 271 28.36 28.90 30.74
CA ALA A 271 27.74 30.12 31.26
C ALA A 271 27.66 30.13 32.80
N ALA A 272 27.31 29.00 33.42
CA ALA A 272 27.29 28.87 34.88
C ALA A 272 28.68 29.02 35.49
N GLN A 273 29.70 28.42 34.86
CA GLN A 273 31.09 28.56 35.28
C GLN A 273 31.61 30.00 35.13
N ALA A 274 31.24 30.70 34.04
CA ALA A 274 31.58 32.10 33.83
C ALA A 274 30.98 32.98 34.93
N LYS A 275 29.69 32.77 35.25
CA LYS A 275 29.00 33.49 36.34
C LYS A 275 29.68 33.28 37.69
N LEU A 276 30.05 32.04 38.01
CA LEU A 276 30.75 31.73 39.26
C LEU A 276 32.15 32.35 39.32
N CYS A 277 32.86 32.43 38.19
CA CYS A 277 34.14 33.14 38.09
C CYS A 277 33.95 34.65 38.31
N GLU A 278 32.91 35.24 37.73
CA GLU A 278 32.56 36.66 37.90
C GLU A 278 32.23 37.01 39.36
N GLU A 279 31.45 36.19 40.05
CA GLU A 279 31.13 36.37 41.47
C GLU A 279 32.40 36.33 42.34
N ARG A 280 33.29 35.35 42.10
CA ARG A 280 34.58 35.25 42.81
C ARG A 280 35.49 36.43 42.49
N LEU A 281 35.50 36.88 41.23
CA LEU A 281 36.35 37.98 40.79
C LEU A 281 35.91 39.30 41.44
N SER A 282 34.60 39.56 41.48
CA SER A 282 34.03 40.71 42.17
C SER A 282 34.43 40.75 43.64
N LEU A 283 34.38 39.60 44.33
CA LEU A 283 34.84 39.51 45.71
C LEU A 283 36.35 39.78 45.86
N ALA A 284 37.18 39.20 44.99
CA ALA A 284 38.63 39.39 45.00
C ALA A 284 39.02 40.85 44.74
N GLN A 285 38.38 41.50 43.76
CA GLN A 285 38.59 42.92 43.47
C GLN A 285 38.21 43.82 44.66
N ARG A 286 37.08 43.53 45.33
CA ARG A 286 36.69 44.24 46.55
C ARG A 286 37.72 44.07 47.66
N LEU A 287 38.26 42.87 47.83
CA LEU A 287 39.25 42.58 48.87
C LEU A 287 40.60 43.25 48.58
N VAL A 288 41.07 43.22 47.33
CA VAL A 288 42.28 43.94 46.89
C VAL A 288 42.11 45.44 47.09
N SER A 289 40.98 46.00 46.69
CA SER A 289 40.69 47.44 46.87
C SER A 289 40.63 47.83 48.35
N ALA A 290 39.98 47.03 49.20
CA ALA A 290 39.85 47.33 50.63
C ALA A 290 41.16 47.24 51.41
N LEU A 291 42.11 46.43 50.93
CA LEU A 291 43.40 46.19 51.59
C LEU A 291 44.57 46.94 50.94
N ALA A 292 44.34 47.66 49.84
CA ALA A 292 45.39 48.43 49.15
C ALA A 292 46.04 49.47 50.06
N ASP A 293 45.24 50.28 50.75
CA ASP A 293 45.72 51.32 51.67
C ASP A 293 46.45 50.72 52.87
N GLU A 294 45.97 49.59 53.38
CA GLU A 294 46.57 48.89 54.51
C GLU A 294 47.90 48.22 54.13
N GLY A 295 48.04 47.76 52.88
CA GLY A 295 49.29 47.25 52.31
C GLY A 295 50.40 48.31 52.25
N VAL A 296 50.09 49.52 51.79
CA VAL A 296 51.02 50.67 51.81
C VAL A 296 51.48 50.98 53.23
N ARG A 297 50.55 50.90 54.20
CA ARG A 297 50.86 51.09 55.62
C ARG A 297 51.81 50.01 56.16
N TRP A 298 51.69 48.77 55.70
CA TRP A 298 52.54 47.65 56.13
C TRP A 298 53.96 47.71 55.57
N GLU A 299 54.16 48.32 54.39
CA GLU A 299 55.50 48.53 53.80
C GLU A 299 56.35 49.57 54.55
N GLN A 300 55.68 50.49 55.26
CA GLN A 300 56.33 51.57 56.02
C GLN A 300 56.80 51.15 57.43
N VAL A 301 56.54 49.90 57.85
CA VAL A 301 56.77 49.36 59.22
C VAL A 301 57.82 48.24 59.23
#